data_AF-A0A3D0P9T7-F1
#
_entry.id   AF-A0A3D0P9T7-F1
#
_cell.length_a   1.000
_cell.length_b   1.000
_cell.length_c   1.000
_cell.angle_alpha   90.00
_cell.angle_beta   90.00
_cell.angle_gamma   90.00
#
_symmetry.space_group_name_H-M   'P 1'
#
loop_
_entity.id
_entity.type
_entity.pdbx_description
1 polymer ?
#
loop_
_entity_poly.entity_id
_entity_poly.type
_entity_poly.pdbx_seq_one_letter_code
_entity_poly.pdbx_strand_id
1 'polypeptide(L)'
;MARFASQLSASGPVVLLLGLPLLMGGAILAWIVQDQQPNSQALSKSLVDELLDQQSSHQSAAAGASAAAQELAVPPLGAQPALAIRVMLHHDPGPVSIHHGERSETLNCRGGQLTGAPQPLGSGRWFQAVAGEPVGLNQQRYRGGVQVLCQGNKLLVVNHVPLEDYISSVVGAEMPSHWPAEALRAQAVAARSYAMAHLARPASQAWNLGATTRWQAYGGLGTESKSSRAAAADTQGLILSFEGGIVESLYAADRQLTVEAHGHLGASMSQQGARNLADKGYQFTQILSKYYPGASLARLQRS
;
A
#
# COMPACT_ATOMS: atom_id res chain seq x y z
N MET A 1 0.23 -55.16 44.94
CA MET A 1 1.18 -54.42 44.10
C MET A 1 1.47 -53.07 44.75
N ALA A 2 2.77 -52.78 44.87
CA ALA A 2 3.48 -51.63 45.47
C ALA A 2 2.90 -50.23 45.15
N ARG A 3 3.20 -49.11 45.81
CA ARG A 3 3.80 -48.66 47.10
C ARG A 3 3.98 -47.12 46.95
N PHE A 4 3.75 -46.33 48.01
CA PHE A 4 4.40 -45.04 48.37
C PHE A 4 4.20 -43.80 47.44
N ALA A 5 3.71 -42.64 47.91
CA ALA A 5 4.38 -41.58 48.71
C ALA A 5 5.62 -40.99 47.99
N SER A 6 6.06 -39.73 48.05
CA SER A 6 5.65 -38.43 48.60
C SER A 6 6.86 -37.49 48.40
N GLN A 7 6.65 -36.19 48.18
CA GLN A 7 7.53 -35.05 48.52
C GLN A 7 8.89 -34.78 47.82
N LEU A 8 9.31 -33.50 47.98
CA LEU A 8 10.60 -32.79 47.77
C LEU A 8 10.58 -31.86 46.54
N SER A 9 10.58 -30.52 46.61
CA SER A 9 11.20 -29.48 47.49
C SER A 9 12.73 -29.48 47.53
N ALA A 10 13.33 -28.51 46.82
CA ALA A 10 14.61 -27.81 47.06
C ALA A 10 14.76 -26.78 45.92
N SER A 11 14.77 -25.45 46.07
CA SER A 11 15.57 -24.53 46.91
C SER A 11 17.07 -24.52 46.60
N GLY A 12 17.52 -23.50 45.86
CA GLY A 12 18.85 -22.86 45.98
C GLY A 12 19.81 -23.00 44.78
N PRO A 13 20.78 -22.07 44.60
CA PRO A 13 21.21 -21.07 45.57
C PRO A 13 20.91 -19.60 45.20
N VAL A 14 20.64 -18.86 46.27
CA VAL A 14 20.79 -17.42 46.42
C VAL A 14 22.29 -17.10 46.38
N VAL A 15 22.71 -16.17 45.53
CA VAL A 15 24.02 -15.49 45.67
C VAL A 15 23.74 -14.10 46.23
N LEU A 16 24.05 -13.97 47.52
CA LEU A 16 24.07 -12.72 48.26
C LEU A 16 25.52 -12.19 48.19
N LEU A 17 25.72 -11.05 47.52
CA LEU A 17 26.96 -10.28 47.61
C LEU A 17 26.60 -8.92 48.20
N LEU A 18 26.92 -8.76 49.49
CA LEU A 18 26.92 -7.48 50.20
C LEU A 18 28.24 -6.75 49.93
N GLY A 19 28.19 -5.46 49.58
CA GLY A 19 29.38 -4.61 49.50
C GLY A 19 29.18 -3.20 48.93
N LEU A 20 28.55 -2.32 49.74
CA LEU A 20 28.66 -0.84 49.86
C LEU A 20 28.59 0.12 48.63
N PRO A 21 28.12 1.37 48.84
CA PRO A 21 27.71 2.28 47.78
C PRO A 21 28.85 3.20 47.32
N LEU A 22 28.99 3.39 46.00
CA LEU A 22 29.64 4.56 45.44
C LEU A 22 28.72 5.25 44.43
N LEU A 23 28.43 6.51 44.74
CA LEU A 23 27.88 7.50 43.83
C LEU A 23 28.71 7.56 42.54
N MET A 24 28.08 7.35 41.39
CA MET A 24 28.35 8.12 40.17
C MET A 24 27.11 8.08 39.29
N GLY A 25 26.62 9.27 38.95
CA GLY A 25 25.45 9.47 38.10
C GLY A 25 25.67 8.91 36.71
N GLY A 26 24.66 8.21 36.21
CA GLY A 26 24.58 7.72 34.84
C GLY A 26 23.20 7.16 34.64
N ALA A 27 22.26 8.03 34.24
CA ALA A 27 20.93 7.60 33.83
C ALA A 27 21.08 6.73 32.57
N ILE A 28 21.10 5.41 32.75
CA ILE A 28 20.94 4.46 31.66
C ILE A 28 19.46 4.48 31.28
N LEU A 29 19.12 5.36 30.34
CA LEU A 29 17.86 5.28 29.61
C LEU A 29 17.90 4.05 28.69
N ALA A 30 17.54 2.90 29.24
CA ALA A 30 17.21 1.72 28.46
C ALA A 30 15.88 1.99 27.74
N TRP A 31 15.97 2.46 26.51
CA TRP A 31 14.81 2.59 25.63
C TRP A 31 14.43 1.19 25.13
N ILE A 32 13.36 0.65 25.70
CA ILE A 32 12.65 -0.50 25.14
C ILE A 32 12.02 -0.02 23.82
N VAL A 33 12.63 -0.38 22.69
CA VAL A 33 11.97 -0.30 21.38
C VAL A 33 10.89 -1.37 21.40
N GLN A 34 9.66 -0.93 21.62
CA GLN A 34 8.49 -1.80 21.58
C GLN A 34 8.28 -2.24 20.12
N ASP A 35 8.41 -3.54 19.84
CA ASP A 35 8.20 -4.18 18.54
C ASP A 35 6.68 -4.28 18.20
N GLN A 36 5.96 -3.17 18.36
CA GLN A 36 4.53 -3.09 18.07
C GLN A 36 4.35 -2.73 16.60
N GLN A 37 3.93 -3.71 15.81
CA GLN A 37 3.38 -3.46 14.48
C GLN A 37 2.23 -2.45 14.61
N PRO A 38 2.21 -1.34 13.84
CA PRO A 38 1.02 -0.52 13.76
C PRO A 38 -0.15 -1.37 13.24
N ASN A 39 -1.30 -1.19 13.87
CA ASN A 39 -2.53 -1.97 13.69
C ASN A 39 -3.03 -1.86 12.23
N SER A 40 -2.44 -2.62 11.31
CA SER A 40 -2.82 -2.70 9.91
C SER A 40 -3.82 -3.82 9.77
N GLN A 41 -5.11 -3.50 9.88
CA GLN A 41 -6.15 -4.47 9.58
C GLN A 41 -6.03 -4.87 8.11
N ALA A 42 -5.59 -6.10 7.85
CA ALA A 42 -5.75 -6.71 6.55
C ALA A 42 -7.26 -6.77 6.26
N LEU A 43 -7.72 -6.04 5.25
CA LEU A 43 -9.13 -6.01 4.87
C LEU A 43 -9.53 -7.41 4.38
N SER A 44 -10.52 -8.02 5.00
CA SER A 44 -11.13 -9.25 4.48
C SER A 44 -11.92 -8.93 3.22
N LYS A 45 -12.11 -9.93 2.34
CA LYS A 45 -12.99 -9.81 1.17
C LYS A 45 -14.38 -9.29 1.57
N SER A 46 -14.91 -9.73 2.72
CA SER A 46 -16.20 -9.26 3.24
C SER A 46 -16.24 -7.76 3.56
N LEU A 47 -15.15 -7.20 4.10
CA LEU A 47 -15.07 -5.77 4.41
C LEU A 47 -14.97 -4.95 3.11
N VAL A 48 -14.29 -5.47 2.09
CA VAL A 48 -14.28 -4.83 0.78
C VAL A 48 -15.67 -4.85 0.14
N ASP A 49 -16.37 -5.98 0.20
CA ASP A 49 -17.74 -6.10 -0.30
C ASP A 49 -18.70 -5.17 0.50
N GLU A 50 -18.53 -5.05 1.82
CA GLU A 50 -19.27 -4.10 2.69
C GLU A 50 -19.00 -2.63 2.32
N LEU A 51 -17.76 -2.26 1.96
CA LEU A 51 -17.41 -0.91 1.50
C LEU A 51 -18.11 -0.54 0.18
N LEU A 52 -18.58 -1.54 -0.60
CA LEU A 52 -19.20 -1.36 -1.91
C LEU A 52 -20.73 -1.47 -1.89
N ASP A 53 -21.27 -2.43 -1.13
CA ASP A 53 -22.71 -2.74 -1.09
C ASP A 53 -23.59 -1.62 -0.54
N GLN A 54 -23.02 -0.62 0.14
CA GLN A 54 -23.82 0.51 0.64
C GLN A 54 -24.35 1.44 -0.47
N GLN A 55 -23.81 1.37 -1.70
CA GLN A 55 -24.23 2.24 -2.80
C GLN A 55 -25.30 1.63 -3.73
N SER A 56 -25.51 0.30 -3.69
CA SER A 56 -26.49 -0.38 -4.55
C SER A 56 -27.96 -0.13 -4.13
N SER A 57 -28.20 0.34 -2.90
CA SER A 57 -29.55 0.71 -2.42
C SER A 57 -30.11 2.00 -3.04
N HIS A 58 -29.31 2.77 -3.81
CA HIS A 58 -29.72 4.04 -4.41
C HIS A 58 -29.79 4.07 -5.96
N GLN A 59 -29.51 2.96 -6.67
CA GLN A 59 -29.45 2.95 -8.15
C GLN A 59 -30.58 2.18 -8.87
N SER A 60 -31.74 1.99 -8.23
CA SER A 60 -32.94 1.45 -8.90
C SER A 60 -33.76 2.55 -9.60
N ALA A 61 -33.16 3.39 -10.47
CA ALA A 61 -33.92 4.32 -11.32
C ALA A 61 -33.10 4.97 -12.46
N ALA A 62 -32.53 4.21 -13.39
CA ALA A 62 -32.09 4.79 -14.68
C ALA A 62 -31.86 3.72 -15.76
N ALA A 63 -32.91 3.04 -16.20
CA ALA A 63 -32.88 2.25 -17.43
C ALA A 63 -33.53 3.04 -18.56
N GLY A 64 -32.69 3.63 -19.44
CA GLY A 64 -33.10 4.11 -20.76
C GLY A 64 -32.59 5.49 -21.16
N ALA A 65 -31.40 5.58 -21.77
CA ALA A 65 -31.04 6.66 -22.71
C ALA A 65 -29.75 6.38 -23.50
N SER A 66 -29.89 6.38 -24.83
CA SER A 66 -28.97 6.78 -25.93
C SER A 66 -27.43 6.83 -25.75
N ALA A 67 -26.72 6.26 -26.73
CA ALA A 67 -25.26 6.18 -26.90
C ALA A 67 -24.54 7.50 -27.25
N ALA A 68 -24.76 8.55 -26.47
CA ALA A 68 -23.74 9.60 -26.27
C ALA A 68 -22.90 9.19 -25.05
N ALA A 69 -21.59 9.48 -25.04
CA ALA A 69 -20.70 9.12 -23.94
C ALA A 69 -21.22 9.72 -22.62
N GLN A 70 -21.99 8.93 -21.88
CA GLN A 70 -22.65 9.34 -20.66
C GLN A 70 -21.55 9.61 -19.63
N GLU A 71 -21.55 10.82 -19.10
CA GLU A 71 -20.62 11.22 -18.07
C GLU A 71 -20.89 10.40 -16.81
N LEU A 72 -19.85 9.79 -16.22
CA LEU A 72 -20.01 9.03 -14.99
C LEU A 72 -20.38 9.98 -13.85
N ALA A 73 -21.49 9.72 -13.18
CA ALA A 73 -21.88 10.47 -12.00
C ALA A 73 -20.84 10.26 -10.88
N VAL A 74 -20.40 11.35 -10.25
CA VAL A 74 -19.40 11.31 -9.17
C VAL A 74 -20.13 11.24 -7.82
N PRO A 75 -19.96 10.15 -7.03
CA PRO A 75 -20.55 10.09 -5.70
C PRO A 75 -19.93 11.16 -4.77
N PRO A 76 -20.73 11.73 -3.83
CA PRO A 76 -20.25 12.77 -2.92
C PRO A 76 -19.15 12.26 -2.00
N LEU A 77 -18.30 13.17 -1.52
CA LEU A 77 -17.27 12.86 -0.55
C LEU A 77 -17.92 12.50 0.80
N GLY A 78 -17.68 11.28 1.28
CA GLY A 78 -18.15 10.78 2.59
C GLY A 78 -17.00 10.51 3.55
N ALA A 79 -17.31 9.95 4.73
CA ALA A 79 -16.30 9.50 5.69
C ALA A 79 -15.36 8.47 5.03
N GLN A 80 -14.09 8.80 4.93
CA GLN A 80 -13.12 7.96 4.21
C GLN A 80 -12.61 6.83 5.12
N PRO A 81 -12.52 5.58 4.63
CA PRO A 81 -11.87 4.52 5.36
C PRO A 81 -10.36 4.77 5.42
N ALA A 82 -9.75 4.53 6.58
CA ALA A 82 -8.30 4.63 6.76
C ALA A 82 -7.63 3.37 6.19
N LEU A 83 -7.51 3.30 4.87
CA LEU A 83 -6.92 2.14 4.18
C LEU A 83 -5.42 2.32 3.98
N ALA A 84 -4.68 1.25 4.22
CA ALA A 84 -3.25 1.15 3.92
C ALA A 84 -2.99 -0.03 2.97
N ILE A 85 -2.03 0.13 2.08
CA ILE A 85 -1.57 -0.90 1.15
C ILE A 85 -0.14 -1.31 1.46
N ARG A 86 0.16 -2.59 1.25
CA ARG A 86 1.47 -3.21 1.50
C ARG A 86 2.15 -3.51 0.18
N VAL A 87 3.20 -2.76 -0.14
CA VAL A 87 3.93 -2.85 -1.41
C VAL A 87 5.25 -3.56 -1.20
N MET A 88 5.49 -4.67 -1.89
CA MET A 88 6.79 -5.34 -1.90
C MET A 88 7.80 -4.50 -2.69
N LEU A 89 8.84 -4.04 -2.01
CA LEU A 89 9.92 -3.23 -2.58
C LEU A 89 11.15 -4.07 -2.97
N HIS A 90 11.43 -5.14 -2.23
CA HIS A 90 12.60 -6.00 -2.44
C HIS A 90 12.29 -7.42 -1.98
N HIS A 91 12.74 -8.44 -2.72
CA HIS A 91 12.59 -9.84 -2.32
C HIS A 91 13.75 -10.71 -2.83
N ASP A 92 14.97 -10.37 -2.44
CA ASP A 92 16.18 -11.00 -2.95
C ASP A 92 17.25 -11.17 -1.87
N PRO A 93 18.26 -12.04 -2.10
CA PRO A 93 19.46 -12.07 -1.27
C PRO A 93 20.24 -10.75 -1.33
N GLY A 94 21.16 -10.59 -0.38
CA GLY A 94 22.05 -9.43 -0.31
C GLY A 94 21.56 -8.37 0.70
N PRO A 95 22.43 -7.40 1.03
CA PRO A 95 22.12 -6.37 2.01
C PRO A 95 21.13 -5.32 1.47
N VAL A 96 20.37 -4.71 2.37
CA VAL A 96 19.62 -3.47 2.11
C VAL A 96 20.02 -2.39 3.11
N SER A 97 20.09 -1.13 2.67
CA SER A 97 20.33 0.00 3.55
C SER A 97 19.02 0.69 3.87
N ILE A 98 18.68 0.80 5.16
CA ILE A 98 17.54 1.56 5.65
C ILE A 98 18.02 2.87 6.25
N HIS A 99 17.45 3.98 5.80
CA HIS A 99 17.69 5.31 6.35
C HIS A 99 16.46 5.78 7.12
N HIS A 100 16.64 6.23 8.36
CA HIS A 100 15.55 6.74 9.19
C HIS A 100 16.07 7.87 10.10
N GLY A 101 15.64 9.10 9.81
CA GLY A 101 16.23 10.30 10.41
C GLY A 101 17.72 10.40 10.04
N GLU A 102 18.57 10.65 11.03
CA GLU A 102 20.03 10.69 10.86
C GLU A 102 20.70 9.30 10.90
N ARG A 103 19.92 8.23 11.11
CA ARG A 103 20.44 6.87 11.25
C ARG A 103 20.39 6.14 9.92
N SER A 104 21.42 5.34 9.68
CA SER A 104 21.48 4.40 8.56
C SER A 104 21.84 3.02 9.11
N GLU A 105 21.14 2.00 8.66
CA GLU A 105 21.38 0.61 9.06
C GLU A 105 21.42 -0.29 7.84
N THR A 106 22.49 -1.08 7.70
CA THR A 106 22.59 -2.08 6.64
C THR A 106 22.14 -3.42 7.19
N LEU A 107 21.01 -3.94 6.69
CA LEU A 107 20.44 -5.21 7.10
C LEU A 107 20.81 -6.31 6.12
N ASN A 108 21.05 -7.51 6.65
CA ASN A 108 21.30 -8.75 5.92
C ASN A 108 20.39 -9.86 6.44
N CYS A 109 20.18 -10.91 5.66
CA CYS A 109 19.42 -12.10 6.05
C CYS A 109 20.30 -13.35 5.98
N ARG A 110 20.39 -14.10 7.09
CA ARG A 110 21.10 -15.38 7.16
C ARG A 110 20.30 -16.37 8.00
N GLY A 111 19.91 -17.50 7.40
CA GLY A 111 19.26 -18.58 8.12
C GLY A 111 17.95 -18.18 8.83
N GLY A 112 17.18 -17.26 8.24
CA GLY A 112 15.92 -16.76 8.81
C GLY A 112 16.08 -15.66 9.85
N GLN A 113 17.31 -15.20 10.10
CA GLN A 113 17.58 -14.10 11.02
C GLN A 113 18.13 -12.86 10.32
N LEU A 114 17.60 -11.70 10.73
CA LEU A 114 18.14 -10.40 10.37
C LEU A 114 19.44 -10.14 11.13
N THR A 115 20.43 -9.66 10.40
CA THR A 115 21.77 -9.31 10.90
C THR A 115 22.18 -7.92 10.40
N GLY A 116 23.15 -7.28 11.04
CA GLY A 116 23.64 -5.94 10.63
C GLY A 116 23.30 -4.78 11.59
N ALA A 117 22.66 -5.07 12.73
CA ALA A 117 22.55 -4.16 13.86
C ALA A 117 23.37 -4.69 15.05
N PRO A 118 23.69 -3.85 16.07
CA PRO A 118 24.47 -4.26 17.24
C PRO A 118 23.85 -5.40 18.07
N GLN A 119 22.57 -5.74 17.84
CA GLN A 119 21.83 -6.78 18.55
C GLN A 119 21.09 -7.69 17.55
N PRO A 120 20.81 -8.95 17.92
CA PRO A 120 19.98 -9.85 17.11
C PRO A 120 18.59 -9.26 16.87
N LEU A 121 18.18 -9.15 15.61
CA LEU A 121 16.93 -8.48 15.22
C LEU A 121 15.76 -9.45 14.99
N GLY A 122 15.91 -10.71 15.37
CA GLY A 122 14.90 -11.74 15.08
C GLY A 122 14.70 -11.95 13.57
N SER A 123 13.48 -12.29 13.16
CA SER A 123 13.12 -12.53 11.75
C SER A 123 12.60 -11.30 11.02
N GLY A 124 12.40 -10.18 11.71
CA GLY A 124 11.76 -8.99 11.16
C GLY A 124 12.07 -7.71 11.94
N ARG A 125 12.01 -6.57 11.26
CA ARG A 125 12.19 -5.25 11.86
C ARG A 125 11.28 -4.22 11.21
N TRP A 126 10.71 -3.34 12.03
CA TRP A 126 9.87 -2.24 11.59
C TRP A 126 10.60 -0.90 11.64
N PHE A 127 10.37 -0.09 10.62
CA PHE A 127 10.82 1.30 10.53
C PHE A 127 9.60 2.18 10.22
N GLN A 128 9.30 3.13 11.10
CA GLN A 128 8.16 4.03 10.92
C GLN A 128 8.67 5.40 10.47
N ALA A 129 8.00 6.06 9.51
CA ALA A 129 8.22 7.48 9.28
C ALA A 129 7.82 8.28 10.53
N VAL A 130 8.77 9.00 11.12
CA VAL A 130 8.56 9.83 12.32
C VAL A 130 8.46 11.29 11.91
N ALA A 131 7.46 12.01 12.42
CA ALA A 131 7.30 13.46 12.24
C ALA A 131 7.34 13.96 10.78
N GLY A 132 6.89 13.13 9.83
CA GLY A 132 6.88 13.47 8.39
C GLY A 132 8.20 13.17 7.67
N GLU A 133 9.22 12.66 8.35
CA GLU A 133 10.44 12.18 7.71
C GLU A 133 10.20 10.78 7.10
N PRO A 134 10.42 10.60 5.79
CA PRO A 134 10.23 9.32 5.13
C PRO A 134 11.28 8.29 5.55
N VAL A 135 10.93 7.02 5.41
CA VAL A 135 11.88 5.92 5.53
C VAL A 135 12.59 5.75 4.19
N GLY A 136 13.92 5.79 4.21
CA GLY A 136 14.75 5.50 3.05
C GLY A 136 15.03 4.01 2.91
N LEU A 137 14.93 3.49 1.70
CA LEU A 137 15.47 2.19 1.30
C LEU A 137 16.46 2.45 0.16
N ASN A 138 17.73 2.20 0.43
CA ASN A 138 18.84 2.60 -0.44
C ASN A 138 18.72 4.10 -0.80
N GLN A 139 18.58 4.45 -2.08
CA GLN A 139 18.44 5.84 -2.52
C GLN A 139 16.98 6.34 -2.59
N GLN A 140 15.99 5.46 -2.44
CA GLN A 140 14.57 5.82 -2.52
C GLN A 140 13.98 6.15 -1.15
N ARG A 141 12.98 7.04 -1.13
CA ARG A 141 12.31 7.51 0.08
C ARG A 141 10.82 7.19 0.03
N TYR A 142 10.27 6.68 1.12
CA TYR A 142 8.90 6.17 1.20
C TYR A 142 8.13 6.80 2.37
N ARG A 143 6.85 7.09 2.12
CA ARG A 143 5.88 7.46 3.15
C ARG A 143 5.46 6.23 3.97
N GLY A 144 4.84 6.45 5.12
CA GLY A 144 4.34 5.37 5.97
C GLY A 144 5.44 4.62 6.71
N GLY A 145 5.37 3.30 6.76
CA GLY A 145 6.35 2.44 7.41
C GLY A 145 6.99 1.45 6.44
N VAL A 146 8.17 0.95 6.78
CA VAL A 146 8.86 -0.11 6.05
C VAL A 146 9.12 -1.26 7.01
N GLN A 147 8.68 -2.44 6.61
CA GLN A 147 8.95 -3.69 7.28
C GLN A 147 10.04 -4.43 6.51
N VAL A 148 11.08 -4.86 7.21
CA VAL A 148 12.12 -5.74 6.67
C VAL A 148 11.95 -7.09 7.33
N LEU A 149 11.88 -8.15 6.53
CA LEU A 149 11.70 -9.54 6.96
C LEU A 149 12.85 -10.39 6.39
N CYS A 150 13.28 -11.39 7.14
CA CYS A 150 14.22 -12.40 6.68
C CYS A 150 13.48 -13.72 6.42
N GLN A 151 13.51 -14.19 5.18
CA GLN A 151 12.89 -15.44 4.75
C GLN A 151 13.95 -16.35 4.16
N GLY A 152 14.42 -17.33 4.96
CA GLY A 152 15.56 -18.16 4.60
C GLY A 152 16.84 -17.34 4.48
N ASN A 153 17.31 -17.09 3.26
CA ASN A 153 18.48 -16.25 2.98
C ASN A 153 18.13 -15.01 2.14
N LYS A 154 16.84 -14.66 2.04
CA LYS A 154 16.35 -13.50 1.29
C LYS A 154 15.79 -12.45 2.24
N LEU A 155 16.06 -11.19 1.92
CA LEU A 155 15.35 -10.09 2.54
C LEU A 155 14.06 -9.83 1.77
N LEU A 156 12.96 -9.69 2.50
CA LEU A 156 11.69 -9.19 1.99
C LEU A 156 11.47 -7.81 2.62
N VAL A 157 11.39 -6.77 1.79
CA VAL A 157 11.11 -5.40 2.23
C VAL A 157 9.73 -5.00 1.75
N VAL A 158 8.87 -4.58 2.68
CA VAL A 158 7.48 -4.22 2.42
C VAL A 158 7.21 -2.82 2.95
N ASN A 159 6.76 -1.92 2.09
CA ASN A 159 6.29 -0.60 2.49
C ASN A 159 4.79 -0.66 2.80
N HIS A 160 4.42 -0.20 3.99
CA HIS A 160 3.04 -0.03 4.44
C HIS A 160 2.71 1.45 4.38
N VAL A 161 1.81 1.82 3.48
CA VAL A 161 1.57 3.23 3.13
C VAL A 161 0.07 3.49 3.02
N PRO A 162 -0.43 4.66 3.46
CA PRO A 162 -1.82 5.04 3.21
C PRO A 162 -2.16 4.96 1.73
N LEU A 163 -3.38 4.50 1.40
CA LEU A 163 -3.76 4.23 0.01
C LEU A 163 -3.59 5.48 -0.87
N GLU A 164 -4.05 6.64 -0.42
CA GLU A 164 -3.97 7.88 -1.22
C GLU A 164 -2.53 8.38 -1.43
N ASP A 165 -1.65 8.15 -0.46
CA ASP A 165 -0.21 8.44 -0.61
C ASP A 165 0.41 7.52 -1.68
N TYR A 166 0.04 6.23 -1.68
CA TYR A 166 0.44 5.28 -2.72
C TYR A 166 -0.06 5.72 -4.11
N ILE A 167 -1.33 6.12 -4.23
CA ILE A 167 -1.90 6.57 -5.51
C ILE A 167 -1.17 7.79 -6.06
N SER A 168 -0.78 8.74 -5.20
CA SER A 168 -0.04 9.92 -5.65
C SER A 168 1.32 9.56 -6.28
N SER A 169 2.03 8.58 -5.72
CA SER A 169 3.29 8.10 -6.28
C SER A 169 3.08 7.32 -7.58
N VAL A 170 2.06 6.45 -7.64
CA VAL A 170 1.76 5.68 -8.86
C VAL A 170 1.41 6.61 -10.02
N VAL A 171 0.53 7.60 -9.81
CA VAL A 171 0.16 8.55 -10.86
C VAL A 171 1.39 9.28 -11.41
N GLY A 172 2.30 9.72 -10.54
CA GLY A 172 3.52 10.42 -10.97
C GLY A 172 4.60 9.51 -11.57
N ALA A 173 4.59 8.21 -11.28
CA ALA A 173 5.46 7.22 -11.90
C ALA A 173 4.96 6.82 -13.31
N GLU A 174 3.65 6.81 -13.49
CA GLU A 174 2.97 6.33 -14.70
C GLU A 174 2.73 7.45 -15.73
N MET A 175 2.49 8.69 -15.28
CA MET A 175 2.17 9.80 -16.17
C MET A 175 3.06 11.03 -15.90
N PRO A 176 3.60 11.67 -16.95
CA PRO A 176 4.35 12.91 -16.81
C PRO A 176 3.53 14.00 -16.12
N SER A 177 4.12 14.67 -15.14
CA SER A 177 3.44 15.66 -14.29
C SER A 177 2.85 16.86 -15.03
N HIS A 178 3.33 17.15 -16.24
CA HIS A 178 2.88 18.24 -17.11
C HIS A 178 1.70 17.84 -18.03
N TRP A 179 1.23 16.60 -17.96
CA TRP A 179 0.05 16.16 -18.71
C TRP A 179 -1.23 16.78 -18.12
N PRO A 180 -2.32 16.85 -18.93
CA PRO A 180 -3.57 17.45 -18.49
C PRO A 180 -4.11 16.84 -17.19
N ALA A 181 -4.64 17.70 -16.31
CA ALA A 181 -5.15 17.28 -15.00
C ALA A 181 -6.23 16.19 -15.10
N GLU A 182 -7.13 16.28 -16.08
CA GLU A 182 -8.19 15.28 -16.29
C GLU A 182 -7.63 13.90 -16.64
N ALA A 183 -6.50 13.83 -17.34
CA ALA A 183 -5.83 12.57 -17.64
C ALA A 183 -5.20 11.97 -16.37
N LEU A 184 -4.56 12.82 -15.54
CA LEU A 184 -4.01 12.39 -14.25
C LEU A 184 -5.10 11.93 -13.27
N ARG A 185 -6.26 12.61 -13.25
CA ARG A 185 -7.43 12.22 -12.45
C ARG A 185 -7.99 10.88 -12.90
N ALA A 186 -8.12 10.64 -14.21
CA ALA A 186 -8.56 9.34 -14.74
C ALA A 186 -7.60 8.22 -14.31
N GLN A 187 -6.29 8.47 -14.38
CA GLN A 187 -5.27 7.53 -13.92
C GLN A 187 -5.33 7.28 -12.42
N ALA A 188 -5.60 8.30 -11.60
CA ALA A 188 -5.73 8.13 -10.16
C ALA A 188 -6.88 7.17 -9.81
N VAL A 189 -8.05 7.30 -10.46
CA VAL A 189 -9.20 6.40 -10.27
C VAL A 189 -8.86 4.97 -10.73
N ALA A 190 -8.26 4.81 -11.91
CA ALA A 190 -7.85 3.50 -12.41
C ALA A 190 -6.80 2.85 -11.47
N ALA A 191 -5.78 3.59 -11.07
CA ALA A 191 -4.76 3.09 -10.17
C ALA A 191 -5.34 2.66 -8.81
N ARG A 192 -6.31 3.42 -8.28
CA ARG A 192 -6.98 3.09 -7.01
C ARG A 192 -7.82 1.83 -7.11
N SER A 193 -8.52 1.64 -8.23
CA SER A 193 -9.35 0.44 -8.44
C SER A 193 -8.47 -0.82 -8.54
N TYR A 194 -7.33 -0.73 -9.23
CA TYR A 194 -6.33 -1.81 -9.27
C TYR A 194 -5.76 -2.12 -7.87
N ALA A 195 -5.40 -1.10 -7.11
CA ALA A 195 -4.90 -1.24 -5.74
C ALA A 195 -5.94 -1.90 -4.82
N MET A 196 -7.21 -1.53 -4.94
CA MET A 196 -8.32 -2.13 -4.20
C MET A 196 -8.53 -3.61 -4.54
N ALA A 197 -8.40 -4.00 -5.80
CA ALA A 197 -8.46 -5.41 -6.19
C ALA A 197 -7.37 -6.25 -5.49
N HIS A 198 -6.18 -5.69 -5.30
CA HIS A 198 -5.05 -6.32 -4.60
C HIS A 198 -5.10 -6.20 -3.07
N LEU A 199 -5.90 -5.28 -2.54
CA LEU A 199 -6.29 -5.30 -1.13
C LEU A 199 -7.24 -6.47 -0.86
N ALA A 200 -8.22 -6.70 -1.74
CA ALA A 200 -9.18 -7.80 -1.63
C ALA A 200 -8.57 -9.18 -1.92
N ARG A 201 -7.64 -9.25 -2.88
CA ARG A 201 -6.94 -10.47 -3.31
C ARG A 201 -5.43 -10.22 -3.32
N PRO A 202 -4.79 -10.23 -2.14
CA PRO A 202 -3.36 -9.94 -2.05
C PRO A 202 -2.52 -11.05 -2.68
N ALA A 203 -1.41 -10.65 -3.28
CA ALA A 203 -0.45 -11.58 -3.87
C ALA A 203 0.22 -12.50 -2.83
N SER A 204 0.31 -12.07 -1.57
CA SER A 204 0.70 -12.90 -0.45
C SER A 204 0.09 -12.41 0.87
N GLN A 205 0.27 -13.18 1.95
CA GLN A 205 -0.13 -12.71 3.29
C GLN A 205 0.67 -11.48 3.75
N ALA A 206 1.91 -11.33 3.29
CA ALA A 206 2.82 -10.27 3.74
C ALA A 206 2.67 -8.96 2.95
N TRP A 207 2.25 -9.03 1.68
CA TRP A 207 2.17 -7.87 0.79
C TRP A 207 1.04 -8.02 -0.23
N ASN A 208 0.45 -6.89 -0.62
CA ASN A 208 -0.68 -6.83 -1.53
C ASN A 208 -0.24 -6.92 -3.00
N LEU A 209 0.76 -6.13 -3.40
CA LEU A 209 1.31 -6.05 -4.76
C LEU A 209 2.79 -5.65 -4.76
N GLY A 210 3.47 -5.74 -5.90
CA GLY A 210 4.87 -5.31 -6.06
C GLY A 210 5.02 -3.91 -6.66
N ALA A 211 6.21 -3.32 -6.56
CA ALA A 211 6.48 -1.94 -6.99
C ALA A 211 6.84 -1.74 -8.47
N THR A 212 6.90 -2.82 -9.28
CA THR A 212 7.37 -2.78 -10.67
C THR A 212 6.23 -2.75 -11.68
N THR A 213 6.55 -2.52 -12.95
CA THR A 213 5.60 -2.46 -14.09
C THR A 213 4.80 -3.74 -14.33
N ARG A 214 5.17 -4.86 -13.71
CA ARG A 214 4.31 -6.06 -13.67
C ARG A 214 3.00 -5.80 -12.91
N TRP A 215 3.01 -4.82 -12.01
CA TRP A 215 1.88 -4.40 -11.19
C TRP A 215 1.54 -2.96 -11.58
N GLN A 216 2.04 -2.01 -10.80
CA GLN A 216 2.01 -0.58 -11.06
C GLN A 216 3.37 -0.02 -10.72
N ALA A 217 3.86 0.94 -11.50
CA ALA A 217 5.10 1.62 -11.16
C ALA A 217 4.93 2.39 -9.84
N TYR A 218 5.71 2.03 -8.81
CA TYR A 218 5.69 2.70 -7.51
C TYR A 218 7.10 3.12 -7.11
N GLY A 219 7.37 4.42 -7.16
CA GLY A 219 8.69 5.00 -6.86
C GLY A 219 8.81 5.67 -5.50
N GLY A 220 7.76 5.63 -4.69
CA GLY A 220 7.66 6.42 -3.45
C GLY A 220 7.70 7.92 -3.72
N LEU A 221 8.31 8.68 -2.81
CA LEU A 221 8.39 10.15 -2.90
C LEU A 221 9.13 10.63 -4.15
N GLY A 222 10.04 9.82 -4.71
CA GLY A 222 10.83 10.20 -5.89
C GLY A 222 9.99 10.38 -7.16
N THR A 223 8.79 9.81 -7.18
CA THR A 223 7.85 9.91 -8.32
C THR A 223 6.68 10.85 -8.05
N GLU A 224 6.53 11.37 -6.84
CA GLU A 224 5.46 12.32 -6.52
C GLU A 224 5.74 13.70 -7.13
N SER A 225 4.69 14.32 -7.61
CA SER A 225 4.65 15.72 -8.07
C SER A 225 3.43 16.44 -7.50
N LYS A 226 3.42 17.78 -7.57
CA LYS A 226 2.25 18.58 -7.16
C LYS A 226 0.99 18.15 -7.91
N SER A 227 1.08 17.90 -9.21
CA SER A 227 -0.06 17.49 -10.04
C SER A 227 -0.53 16.06 -9.75
N SER A 228 0.38 15.12 -9.51
CA SER A 228 0.00 13.75 -9.11
C SER A 228 -0.71 13.70 -7.75
N ARG A 229 -0.24 14.50 -6.77
CA ARG A 229 -0.90 14.64 -5.46
C ARG A 229 -2.27 15.30 -5.59
N ALA A 230 -2.39 16.34 -6.42
CA ALA A 230 -3.67 16.98 -6.70
C ALA A 230 -4.64 16.00 -7.37
N ALA A 231 -4.21 15.23 -8.37
CA ALA A 231 -5.05 14.25 -9.04
C ALA A 231 -5.55 13.14 -8.09
N ALA A 232 -4.68 12.63 -7.20
CA ALA A 232 -5.06 11.68 -6.17
C ALA A 232 -6.10 12.28 -5.20
N ALA A 233 -5.84 13.50 -4.70
CA ALA A 233 -6.73 14.20 -3.78
C ALA A 233 -8.09 14.56 -4.39
N ASP A 234 -8.11 15.10 -5.61
CA ASP A 234 -9.33 15.49 -6.33
C ASP A 234 -10.24 14.29 -6.62
N THR A 235 -9.66 13.09 -6.70
CA THR A 235 -10.37 11.83 -6.95
C THR A 235 -10.40 10.92 -5.74
N GLN A 236 -10.14 11.45 -4.54
CA GLN A 236 -9.94 10.66 -3.32
C GLN A 236 -11.06 9.64 -3.10
N GLY A 237 -10.70 8.37 -2.93
CA GLY A 237 -11.65 7.29 -2.71
C GLY A 237 -12.52 6.91 -3.92
N LEU A 238 -12.41 7.57 -5.08
CA LEU A 238 -13.13 7.17 -6.29
C LEU A 238 -12.48 5.94 -6.94
N ILE A 239 -13.32 4.96 -7.26
CA ILE A 239 -12.95 3.71 -7.93
C ILE A 239 -13.96 3.39 -9.05
N LEU A 240 -13.55 2.53 -9.96
CA LEU A 240 -14.41 1.91 -10.97
C LEU A 240 -15.11 0.70 -10.36
N SER A 241 -16.43 0.62 -10.56
CA SER A 241 -17.28 -0.50 -10.15
C SER A 241 -18.11 -1.03 -11.32
N PHE A 242 -18.31 -2.34 -11.37
CA PHE A 242 -19.15 -3.02 -12.35
C PHE A 242 -20.08 -3.97 -11.61
N GLU A 243 -21.40 -3.84 -11.80
CA GLU A 243 -22.43 -4.64 -11.11
C GLU A 243 -22.26 -4.71 -9.57
N GLY A 244 -21.73 -3.65 -8.95
CA GLY A 244 -21.47 -3.58 -7.50
C GLY A 244 -20.12 -4.18 -7.06
N GLY A 245 -19.38 -4.86 -7.94
CA GLY A 245 -18.03 -5.36 -7.66
C GLY A 245 -16.92 -4.35 -7.97
N ILE A 246 -15.75 -4.50 -7.34
CA ILE A 246 -14.51 -3.79 -7.75
C ILE A 246 -14.01 -4.36 -9.07
N VAL A 247 -13.77 -3.47 -10.01
CA VAL A 247 -13.11 -3.80 -11.27
C VAL A 247 -11.59 -3.68 -11.07
N GLU A 248 -10.86 -4.75 -11.40
CA GLU A 248 -9.43 -4.64 -11.62
C GLU A 248 -9.19 -3.83 -12.90
N SER A 249 -9.01 -2.52 -12.77
CA SER A 249 -8.84 -1.66 -13.93
C SER A 249 -7.39 -1.66 -14.39
N LEU A 250 -7.14 -2.41 -15.45
CA LEU A 250 -5.85 -2.43 -16.12
C LEU A 250 -5.69 -1.16 -16.96
N TYR A 251 -4.44 -0.72 -17.18
CA TYR A 251 -4.08 0.39 -18.05
C TYR A 251 -2.71 0.15 -18.69
N ALA A 252 -2.43 0.80 -19.81
CA ALA A 252 -1.15 0.68 -20.53
C ALA A 252 -0.76 1.98 -21.26
N ALA A 253 0.52 2.11 -21.62
CA ALA A 253 1.06 3.30 -22.29
C ALA A 253 0.31 3.63 -23.59
N ASP A 254 0.01 2.62 -24.40
CA ASP A 254 -0.70 2.76 -25.66
C ASP A 254 -1.87 1.76 -25.82
N ARG A 255 -2.65 1.99 -26.87
CA ARG A 255 -3.85 1.20 -27.19
C ARG A 255 -3.51 -0.19 -27.72
N GLN A 256 -2.39 -0.36 -28.42
CA GLN A 256 -2.01 -1.64 -28.99
C GLN A 256 -1.56 -2.60 -27.88
N LEU A 257 -0.77 -2.12 -26.92
CA LEU A 257 -0.42 -2.82 -25.69
C LEU A 257 -1.66 -3.16 -24.86
N THR A 258 -2.67 -2.29 -24.82
CA THR A 258 -3.95 -2.60 -24.16
C THR A 258 -4.63 -3.81 -24.80
N VAL A 259 -4.72 -3.85 -26.13
CA VAL A 259 -5.38 -4.95 -26.85
C VAL A 259 -4.56 -6.25 -26.77
N GLU A 260 -3.24 -6.16 -26.89
CA GLU A 260 -2.34 -7.31 -26.89
C GLU A 260 -2.11 -7.89 -25.48
N ALA A 261 -1.93 -7.04 -24.46
CA ALA A 261 -1.66 -7.48 -23.09
C ALA A 261 -2.94 -7.74 -22.27
N HIS A 262 -4.02 -6.97 -22.50
CA HIS A 262 -5.22 -6.98 -21.66
C HIS A 262 -6.52 -7.29 -22.43
N GLY A 263 -6.46 -7.59 -23.73
CA GLY A 263 -7.66 -7.84 -24.54
C GLY A 263 -8.53 -9.01 -24.05
N HIS A 264 -7.94 -9.95 -23.30
CA HIS A 264 -8.65 -11.07 -22.66
C HIS A 264 -9.12 -10.75 -21.22
N LEU A 265 -8.65 -9.65 -20.62
CA LEU A 265 -8.94 -9.21 -19.24
C LEU A 265 -10.06 -8.16 -19.19
N GLY A 266 -10.59 -7.75 -20.34
CA GLY A 266 -11.69 -6.80 -20.47
C GLY A 266 -11.22 -5.41 -20.89
N ALA A 267 -11.69 -4.38 -20.17
CA ALA A 267 -11.45 -2.98 -20.47
C ALA A 267 -10.10 -2.48 -19.90
N SER A 268 -9.33 -1.72 -20.69
CA SER A 268 -8.10 -1.07 -20.22
C SER A 268 -7.92 0.32 -20.82
N MET A 269 -7.38 1.23 -20.01
CA MET A 269 -7.16 2.62 -20.41
C MET A 269 -5.79 2.80 -21.09
N SER A 270 -5.78 3.44 -22.26
CA SER A 270 -4.53 3.92 -22.87
C SER A 270 -4.17 5.28 -22.28
N GLN A 271 -2.98 5.40 -21.69
CA GLN A 271 -2.49 6.64 -21.08
C GLN A 271 -2.39 7.78 -22.11
N GLN A 272 -1.78 7.53 -23.28
CA GLN A 272 -1.70 8.55 -24.33
C GLN A 272 -3.09 8.92 -24.90
N GLY A 273 -4.00 7.95 -25.00
CA GLY A 273 -5.35 8.24 -25.45
C GLY A 273 -6.18 9.03 -24.42
N ALA A 274 -6.01 8.75 -23.12
CA ALA A 274 -6.58 9.55 -22.04
C ALA A 274 -6.07 11.00 -22.09
N ARG A 275 -4.77 11.20 -22.30
CA ARG A 275 -4.20 12.53 -22.56
C ARG A 275 -4.85 13.20 -23.76
N ASN A 276 -4.91 12.52 -24.91
CA ASN A 276 -5.49 13.11 -26.13
C ASN A 276 -6.96 13.50 -25.98
N LEU A 277 -7.72 12.79 -25.14
CA LEU A 277 -9.10 13.15 -24.79
C LEU A 277 -9.13 14.36 -23.86
N ALA A 278 -8.28 14.40 -22.83
CA ALA A 278 -8.18 15.55 -21.96
C ALA A 278 -7.75 16.83 -22.71
N ASP A 279 -6.82 16.73 -23.65
CA ASP A 279 -6.41 17.83 -24.54
C ASP A 279 -7.58 18.35 -25.41
N LYS A 280 -8.61 17.51 -25.65
CA LYS A 280 -9.85 17.89 -26.35
C LYS A 280 -10.94 18.41 -25.41
N GLY A 281 -10.64 18.61 -24.12
CA GLY A 281 -11.55 19.13 -23.11
C GLY A 281 -12.44 18.09 -22.42
N TYR A 282 -12.18 16.79 -22.63
CA TYR A 282 -12.93 15.75 -21.93
C TYR A 282 -12.58 15.72 -20.44
N GLN A 283 -13.60 15.59 -19.59
CA GLN A 283 -13.44 15.38 -18.15
C GLN A 283 -13.01 13.95 -17.86
N PHE A 284 -12.35 13.71 -16.72
CA PHE A 284 -11.88 12.38 -16.32
C PHE A 284 -13.02 11.35 -16.27
N THR A 285 -14.21 11.76 -15.86
CA THR A 285 -15.45 10.97 -15.87
C THR A 285 -15.79 10.45 -17.27
N GLN A 286 -15.67 11.31 -18.29
CA GLN A 286 -15.92 10.99 -19.69
C GLN A 286 -14.77 10.19 -20.32
N ILE A 287 -13.54 10.42 -19.87
CA ILE A 287 -12.38 9.62 -20.27
C ILE A 287 -12.58 8.17 -19.79
N LEU A 288 -12.93 8.00 -18.51
CA LEU A 288 -13.17 6.69 -17.92
C LEU A 288 -14.34 5.96 -18.57
N SER A 289 -15.47 6.63 -18.86
CA SER A 289 -16.61 5.96 -19.52
C SER A 289 -16.28 5.47 -20.93
N LYS A 290 -15.34 6.09 -21.63
CA LYS A 290 -14.86 5.61 -22.94
C LYS A 290 -14.00 4.36 -22.85
N TYR A 291 -13.18 4.23 -21.80
CA TYR A 291 -12.26 3.10 -21.65
C TYR A 291 -12.88 1.92 -20.91
N TYR A 292 -13.82 2.18 -20.01
CA TYR A 292 -14.48 1.20 -19.16
C TYR A 292 -16.00 1.21 -19.38
N PRO A 293 -16.49 0.80 -20.57
CA PRO A 293 -17.92 0.82 -20.86
C PRO A 293 -18.70 -0.09 -19.90
N GLY A 294 -19.80 0.43 -19.36
CA GLY A 294 -20.63 -0.27 -18.37
C GLY A 294 -20.12 -0.17 -16.93
N ALA A 295 -18.94 0.40 -16.69
CA ALA A 295 -18.50 0.74 -15.34
C ALA A 295 -19.20 2.01 -14.84
N SER A 296 -19.37 2.08 -13.52
CA SER A 296 -19.80 3.26 -12.79
C SER A 296 -18.69 3.73 -11.86
N LEU A 297 -18.79 4.97 -11.36
CA LEU A 297 -17.93 5.42 -10.26
C LEU A 297 -18.59 5.09 -8.93
N ALA A 298 -17.85 4.37 -8.09
CA ALA A 298 -18.17 4.21 -6.68
C ALA A 298 -17.17 5.01 -5.83
N ARG A 299 -17.54 5.30 -4.59
CA ARG A 299 -16.62 5.93 -3.62
C ARG A 299 -16.49 5.07 -2.38
N LEU A 300 -15.25 4.83 -1.96
CA LEU A 300 -14.95 4.14 -0.70
C LEU A 300 -15.52 4.95 0.48
N GLN A 301 -16.34 4.31 1.31
CA GLN A 301 -17.00 4.93 2.46
C GLN A 301 -16.89 4.05 3.70
N ARG A 302 -16.58 4.66 4.84
CA ARG A 302 -16.63 4.00 6.15
C ARG A 302 -18.08 4.02 6.66
N SER A 303 -18.57 2.86 7.13
CA SER A 303 -19.83 2.73 7.86
C SER A 303 -19.84 3.53 9.15
#